data_AF-A0A973MZ58-F1
#
_entry.id   AF-A0A973MZ58-F1
#
_cell.length_a   1.000
_cell.length_b   1.000
_cell.length_c   1.000
_cell.angle_alpha   90.00
_cell.angle_beta   90.00
_cell.angle_gamma   90.00
#
_symmetry.space_group_name_H-M   'P 1'
#
loop_
_entity.id
_entity.type
_entity.pdbx_description
1 polymer ?
#
loop_
_entity_poly.entity_id
_entity_poly.type
_entity_poly.pdbx_seq_one_letter_code
_entity_poly.pdbx_strand_id
1 'polypeptide(L)'
;MNRWVALLIAVIAGGIAGVVVGSAIIIGLYAVLWMFVFGDNSWPEWVRPAMDLALQLLCLMLWAAFGWAIWRGLTRRRGAN
;
A
#
# COMPACT_ATOMS: atom_id res chain seq x y z
N MET A 1 -18.06 -21.35 1.22
CA MET A 1 -17.29 -20.43 0.35
C MET A 1 -15.91 -21.01 0.13
N ASN A 2 -15.44 -21.12 -1.12
CA ASN A 2 -14.12 -21.68 -1.39
C ASN A 2 -13.04 -20.78 -0.76
N ARG A 3 -12.21 -21.36 0.10
CA ARG A 3 -11.07 -20.71 0.77
C ARG A 3 -10.15 -19.93 -0.19
N TRP A 4 -10.05 -20.39 -1.44
CA TRP A 4 -9.32 -19.72 -2.52
C TRP A 4 -9.99 -18.44 -3.02
N VAL A 5 -11.33 -18.40 -3.03
CA VAL A 5 -12.11 -17.20 -3.38
C VAL A 5 -11.99 -16.15 -2.28
N ALA A 6 -12.00 -16.57 -1.01
CA ALA A 6 -11.73 -15.67 0.12
C ALA A 6 -10.32 -15.07 0.06
N LEU A 7 -9.32 -15.86 -0.35
CA LEU A 7 -7.95 -15.42 -0.54
C LEU A 7 -7.85 -14.37 -1.67
N LEU A 8 -8.48 -14.63 -2.81
CA LEU A 8 -8.55 -13.69 -3.94
C LEU A 8 -9.19 -12.37 -3.54
N ILE A 9 -10.33 -12.40 -2.85
CA ILE A 9 -11.03 -11.19 -2.40
C ILE A 9 -10.18 -10.44 -1.38
N ALA A 10 -9.56 -11.13 -0.41
CA ALA A 10 -8.72 -10.49 0.59
C ALA A 10 -7.47 -9.82 -0.02
N VAL A 11 -6.88 -10.44 -1.04
CA VAL A 11 -5.72 -9.89 -1.76
C VAL A 11 -6.10 -8.68 -2.61
N ILE A 12 -7.24 -8.72 -3.29
CA ILE A 12 -7.73 -7.61 -4.13
C ILE A 12 -8.20 -6.45 -3.24
N ALA A 13 -9.08 -6.72 -2.27
CA ALA A 13 -9.61 -5.69 -1.37
C ALA A 13 -8.51 -5.10 -0.48
N GLY A 14 -7.59 -5.93 0.02
CA GLY A 14 -6.43 -5.49 0.79
C GLY A 14 -5.46 -4.64 -0.04
N GLY A 15 -5.25 -4.99 -1.31
CA GLY A 15 -4.46 -4.19 -2.25
C GLY A 15 -5.04 -2.80 -2.47
N ILE A 16 -6.34 -2.72 -2.77
CA ILE A 16 -7.04 -1.45 -3.00
C ILE A 16 -7.03 -0.58 -1.74
N ALA A 17 -7.35 -1.16 -0.57
CA ALA A 17 -7.33 -0.44 0.70
C ALA A 17 -5.93 0.07 1.04
N GLY A 18 -4.89 -0.76 0.84
CA GLY A 18 -3.50 -0.37 1.04
C GLY A 18 -3.06 0.79 0.15
N VAL A 19 -3.46 0.76 -1.13
CA VAL A 19 -3.18 1.84 -2.07
C VAL A 19 -3.83 3.14 -1.63
N VAL A 20 -5.13 3.12 -1.34
CA VAL A 20 -5.90 4.33 -1.00
C VAL A 20 -5.44 4.95 0.33
N VAL A 21 -5.25 4.12 1.37
CA VAL A 21 -4.85 4.63 2.69
C VAL A 21 -3.38 5.05 2.69
N GLY A 22 -2.50 4.25 2.06
CA GLY A 22 -1.08 4.57 1.97
C GLY A 22 -0.81 5.85 1.18
N SER A 23 -1.51 6.03 0.05
CA SER A 23 -1.43 7.27 -0.72
C SER A 23 -1.89 8.49 0.06
N ALA A 24 -3.04 8.40 0.73
CA ALA A 24 -3.56 9.50 1.55
C ALA A 24 -2.57 9.91 2.67
N ILE A 25 -1.97 8.94 3.36
CA ILE A 25 -1.00 9.21 4.43
C ILE A 25 0.27 9.85 3.88
N ILE A 26 0.86 9.28 2.81
CA ILE A 26 2.11 9.82 2.24
C ILE A 26 1.89 11.22 1.70
N ILE A 27 0.83 11.44 0.90
CA ILE A 27 0.52 12.75 0.33
C ILE A 27 0.31 13.76 1.47
N GLY A 28 -0.46 13.38 2.51
CA GLY A 28 -0.71 14.25 3.66
C GLY A 28 0.56 14.62 4.43
N LEU A 29 1.40 13.63 4.78
CA LEU A 29 2.66 13.87 5.48
C LEU A 29 3.61 14.73 4.66
N TYR A 30 3.72 14.47 3.36
CA TYR A 30 4.60 15.22 2.48
C TYR A 30 4.12 16.66 2.28
N ALA A 31 2.80 16.87 2.17
CA ALA A 31 2.21 18.21 2.11
C ALA A 31 2.48 19.02 3.37
N VAL A 32 2.33 18.42 4.55
CA VAL A 32 2.65 19.06 5.83
C VAL A 32 4.14 19.39 5.91
N LEU A 33 5.02 18.44 5.56
CA LEU A 33 6.46 18.64 5.60
C LEU A 33 6.90 19.75 4.62
N TRP A 34 6.32 19.79 3.43
CA TRP A 34 6.62 20.80 2.42
C TRP A 34 6.22 22.19 2.88
N MET A 35 5.02 22.35 3.44
CA MET A 35 4.60 23.63 4.02
C MET A 35 5.54 24.09 5.13
N PHE A 36 6.06 23.17 5.94
CA PHE A 36 7.02 23.50 6.99
C PHE A 36 8.39 23.92 6.47
N VAL A 37 8.90 23.28 5.42
CA VAL A 37 10.28 23.50 4.92
C VAL A 37 10.33 24.62 3.87
N PHE A 38 9.37 24.65 2.96
CA PHE A 38 9.40 25.50 1.76
C PHE A 38 8.26 26.52 1.72
N GLY A 39 7.32 26.48 2.68
CA GLY A 39 6.18 27.39 2.73
C GLY A 39 5.19 27.15 1.58
N ASP A 40 4.76 28.23 0.95
CA ASP A 40 3.77 28.22 -0.16
C ASP A 40 4.42 28.09 -1.55
N ASN A 41 5.72 27.76 -1.61
CA ASN A 41 6.40 27.56 -2.87
C ASN A 41 5.80 26.35 -3.61
N SER A 42 5.49 26.54 -4.89
CA SER A 42 5.01 25.48 -5.78
C SER A 42 6.01 24.33 -5.83
N TRP A 43 5.50 23.11 -5.81
CA TRP A 43 6.34 21.92 -5.86
C TRP A 43 7.11 21.86 -7.18
N PRO A 44 8.41 21.52 -7.15
CA PRO A 44 9.16 21.25 -8.35
C PRO A 44 8.50 20.14 -9.17
N GLU A 45 8.51 20.25 -10.50
CA GLU A 45 7.75 19.35 -11.36
C GLU A 45 8.19 17.88 -11.27
N TRP A 46 9.43 17.62 -10.84
CA TRP A 46 9.95 16.28 -10.62
C TRP A 46 9.37 15.58 -9.37
N VAL A 47 8.78 16.33 -8.42
CA VAL A 47 8.23 15.76 -7.18
C VAL A 47 7.01 14.89 -7.47
N ARG A 48 6.14 15.30 -8.40
CA ARG A 48 4.97 14.52 -8.82
C ARG A 48 5.34 13.11 -9.32
N PRO A 49 6.19 12.94 -10.35
CA PRO A 49 6.54 11.61 -10.84
C PRO A 49 7.35 10.81 -9.81
N ALA A 50 8.20 11.46 -9.00
CA ALA A 50 8.93 10.77 -7.94
C ALA A 50 7.98 10.20 -6.86
N MET A 51 6.97 10.98 -6.45
CA MET A 51 5.95 10.51 -5.52
C MET A 51 5.11 9.38 -6.10
N ASP A 52 4.68 9.50 -7.35
CA ASP A 52 3.84 8.48 -7.98
C ASP A 52 4.59 7.13 -8.07
N LEU A 53 5.86 7.16 -8.45
CA LEU A 53 6.73 5.98 -8.46
C LEU A 53 6.93 5.39 -7.05
N ALA A 54 7.26 6.23 -6.07
CA ALA A 54 7.48 5.77 -4.69
C ALA A 54 6.21 5.14 -4.09
N LEU A 55 5.06 5.71 -4.39
CA LEU A 55 3.76 5.26 -3.90
C LEU A 55 3.36 3.93 -4.56
N GLN A 56 3.56 3.77 -5.88
CA GLN A 56 3.38 2.49 -6.55
C GLN A 56 4.27 1.39 -5.96
N LEU A 57 5.54 1.68 -5.71
CA LEU A 57 6.47 0.71 -5.10
C LEU A 57 6.02 0.32 -3.69
N LEU A 58 5.63 1.29 -2.85
CA LEU A 58 5.15 0.99 -1.51
C LEU A 58 3.87 0.14 -1.55
N CYS A 59 2.93 0.46 -2.46
CA CYS A 59 1.71 -0.32 -2.64
C CYS A 59 2.00 -1.76 -3.03
N LEU A 60 2.93 -1.98 -3.97
CA LEU A 60 3.36 -3.31 -4.38
C LEU A 60 4.02 -4.07 -3.22
N MET A 61 4.87 -3.40 -2.44
CA MET A 61 5.51 -4.00 -1.26
C MET A 61 4.49 -4.42 -0.20
N LEU A 62 3.54 -3.55 0.14
CA LEU A 62 2.48 -3.84 1.11
C LEU A 62 1.57 -4.96 0.60
N TRP A 63 1.18 -4.91 -0.68
CA TRP A 63 0.37 -5.95 -1.31
C TRP A 63 1.05 -7.32 -1.26
N ALA A 64 2.33 -7.37 -1.62
CA ALA A 64 3.13 -8.59 -1.52
C ALA A 64 3.24 -9.10 -0.08
N ALA A 65 3.49 -8.19 0.88
CA ALA A 65 3.58 -8.54 2.30
C ALA A 65 2.26 -9.11 2.85
N PHE A 66 1.12 -8.49 2.55
CA PHE A 66 -0.19 -8.97 2.98
C PHE A 66 -0.59 -10.27 2.30
N GLY A 67 -0.38 -10.38 0.98
CA GLY A 67 -0.61 -11.63 0.23
C GLY A 67 0.21 -12.78 0.81
N TRP A 68 1.47 -12.52 1.15
CA TRP A 68 2.35 -13.49 1.80
C TRP A 68 1.91 -13.86 3.22
N ALA A 69 1.49 -12.89 4.03
CA ALA A 69 0.99 -13.13 5.38
C ALA A 69 -0.28 -14.02 5.36
N ILE A 70 -1.22 -13.73 4.47
CA ILE A 70 -2.44 -14.53 4.28
C ILE A 70 -2.09 -15.95 3.81
N TRP A 71 -1.19 -16.07 2.82
CA TRP A 71 -0.71 -17.35 2.33
C TRP A 71 -0.07 -18.21 3.44
N ARG A 72 0.80 -17.60 4.27
CA ARG A 72 1.40 -18.27 5.43
C ARG A 72 0.35 -18.70 6.46
N GLY A 73 -0.68 -17.88 6.70
CA GLY A 73 -1.78 -18.22 7.61
C GLY A 73 -2.57 -19.45 7.14
N LEU A 74 -2.83 -19.55 5.83
CA LEU A 74 -3.56 -20.68 5.25
C LEU A 74 -2.74 -21.97 5.18
N THR A 75 -1.44 -21.87 4.89
CA THR A 75 -0.54 -23.04 4.85
C THR A 75 -0.28 -23.62 6.25
N ARG A 76 -0.17 -22.79 7.30
CA ARG A 76 -0.04 -23.26 8.69
C ARG A 76 -1.25 -24.07 9.17
N ARG A 77 -2.47 -23.68 8.79
CA ARG A 77 -3.69 -24.43 9.13
C ARG A 77 -3.80 -25.79 8.44
N ARG A 78 -2.97 -26.08 7.44
CA ARG A 78 -2.98 -27.33 6.68
C ARG A 78 -2.14 -28.45 7.31
N GLY A 79 -1.20 -28.12 8.21
CA GLY A 79 -0.35 -29.11 8.91
C GLY A 79 -0.83 -29.50 10.30
N ALA A 80 -1.99 -28.97 10.75
CA ALA A 80 -2.60 -29.27 12.05
C ALA A 80 -3.81 -30.23 11.95
N ASN A 81 -4.12 -30.71 10.74
CA ASN A 81 -5.07 -31.78 10.45
C ASN A 81 -4.31 -32.95 9.82
#